data_AF-A0A5I0PM19-F1
#
_entry.id   AF-A0A5I0PM19-F1
#
_cell.length_a   1.000
_cell.length_b   1.000
_cell.length_c   1.000
_cell.angle_alpha   90.00
_cell.angle_beta   90.00
_cell.angle_gamma   90.00
#
_symmetry.space_group_name_H-M   'P 1'
#
loop_
_entity.id
_entity.type
_entity.pdbx_description
1 polymer ?
#
loop_
_entity_poly.entity_id
_entity_poly.type
_entity_poly.pdbx_seq_one_letter_code
_entity_poly.pdbx_strand_id
1 'polypeptide(L)'
;ERVKKIIDDHRVQSEIEVIPFLDLDDVVSLYCNSTFIWAHSKYEGYGRAVAEAKLSHKKILCTQISAFMEQKDENVYLYTNQNDFHIQYKAVLASKYKDIHGQLIEHEIFKSQLEFLYGKK
;
A
#
# COMPACT_ATOMS: atom_id res chain seq x y z
N GLU A 1 -7.00 18.21 9.61
CA GLU A 1 -6.17 19.25 10.26
C GLU A 1 -4.81 18.74 10.76
N ARG A 2 -4.73 17.62 11.50
CA ARG A 2 -3.44 17.10 12.03
C ARG A 2 -2.36 16.80 10.98
N VAL A 3 -2.71 16.20 9.84
CA VAL A 3 -1.72 15.86 8.79
C VAL A 3 -1.11 17.11 8.17
N LYS A 4 -1.93 18.11 7.82
CA LYS A 4 -1.46 19.39 7.28
C LYS A 4 -0.46 20.06 8.24
N LYS A 5 -0.79 20.08 9.54
CA LYS A 5 0.11 20.60 10.57
C LYS A 5 1.47 19.88 10.59
N ILE A 6 1.49 18.54 10.49
CA ILE A 6 2.75 17.78 10.47
C ILE A 6 3.59 18.16 9.24
N ILE A 7 2.96 18.27 8.07
CA ILE A 7 3.63 18.68 6.82
C ILE A 7 4.20 20.09 6.98
N ASP A 8 3.43 21.01 7.57
CA ASP A 8 3.85 22.39 7.79
C ASP A 8 5.00 22.52 8.79
N ASP A 9 4.91 21.82 9.92
CA ASP A 9 5.93 21.80 10.97
C ASP A 9 7.28 21.26 10.45
N HIS A 10 7.24 20.31 9.50
CA HIS A 10 8.44 19.71 8.91
C HIS A 10 8.89 20.38 7.60
N ARG A 11 8.15 21.37 7.08
CA ARG A 11 8.45 22.12 5.84
C ARG A 11 8.65 21.23 4.60
N VAL A 12 7.81 20.21 4.45
CA VAL A 12 7.87 19.22 3.36
C VAL A 12 6.72 19.38 2.37
N GLN A 13 6.12 20.57 2.26
CA GLN A 13 4.96 20.82 1.39
C GLN A 13 5.22 20.55 -0.09
N SER A 14 6.47 20.66 -0.55
CA SER A 14 6.86 20.37 -1.94
C SER A 14 7.06 18.88 -2.24
N GLU A 15 7.07 18.03 -1.21
CA GLU A 15 7.35 16.59 -1.32
C GLU A 15 6.12 15.73 -0.99
N ILE A 16 5.12 16.29 -0.31
CA ILE A 16 3.93 15.58 0.12
C ILE A 16 2.68 16.24 -0.47
N GLU A 17 1.98 15.50 -1.29
CA GLU A 17 0.64 15.84 -1.77
C GLU A 17 -0.41 15.12 -0.93
N VAL A 18 -1.41 15.87 -0.43
CA VAL A 18 -2.58 15.30 0.25
C VAL A 18 -3.78 15.35 -0.70
N ILE A 19 -4.16 14.19 -1.19
CA ILE A 19 -5.18 14.03 -2.23
C ILE A 19 -6.57 13.91 -1.56
N PRO A 20 -7.64 14.49 -2.13
CA PRO A 20 -9.01 14.33 -1.64
C PRO A 20 -9.53 12.89 -1.87
N PHE A 21 -10.81 12.66 -1.56
CA PHE A 21 -11.46 11.41 -1.96
C PHE A 21 -11.45 11.27 -3.48
N LEU A 22 -11.10 10.07 -3.93
CA LEU A 22 -10.96 9.72 -5.34
C LEU A 22 -12.01 8.71 -5.74
N ASP A 23 -12.33 8.67 -7.04
CA ASP A 23 -13.04 7.55 -7.62
C ASP A 23 -12.11 6.34 -7.79
N LEU A 24 -12.70 5.22 -8.21
CA LEU A 24 -11.95 3.96 -8.31
C LEU A 24 -10.85 4.02 -9.38
N ASP A 25 -11.12 4.68 -10.51
CA ASP A 25 -10.19 4.73 -11.64
C ASP A 25 -8.95 5.55 -11.26
N ASP A 26 -9.14 6.66 -10.54
CA ASP A 26 -8.05 7.48 -10.00
C ASP A 26 -7.22 6.72 -8.96
N VAL A 27 -7.87 5.96 -8.07
CA VAL A 27 -7.15 5.10 -7.10
C VAL A 27 -6.28 4.08 -7.83
N VAL A 28 -6.84 3.36 -8.80
CA VAL A 28 -6.09 2.37 -9.59
C VAL A 28 -4.92 3.04 -10.32
N SER A 29 -5.13 4.21 -10.91
CA SER A 29 -4.09 4.99 -11.57
C SER A 29 -2.94 5.33 -10.61
N LEU A 30 -3.23 5.80 -9.40
CA LEU A 30 -2.20 6.10 -8.40
C LEU A 30 -1.42 4.86 -7.96
N TYR A 31 -2.12 3.76 -7.71
CA TYR A 31 -1.47 2.50 -7.38
C TYR A 31 -0.51 2.08 -8.49
N CYS A 32 -0.96 2.05 -9.74
CA CYS A 32 -0.17 1.67 -10.91
C CYS A 32 1.03 2.59 -11.19
N ASN A 33 0.93 3.87 -10.87
CA ASN A 33 2.01 4.84 -11.11
C ASN A 33 2.96 5.02 -9.92
N SER A 34 2.64 4.44 -8.76
CA SER A 34 3.52 4.49 -7.60
C SER A 34 4.79 3.63 -7.76
N THR A 35 5.88 4.04 -7.09
CA THR A 35 7.11 3.24 -6.98
C THR A 35 6.93 2.04 -6.05
N PHE A 36 6.28 2.29 -4.92
CA PHE A 36 5.89 1.31 -3.91
C PHE A 36 4.75 1.91 -3.07
N ILE A 37 4.05 1.05 -2.33
CA ILE A 37 2.97 1.47 -1.44
C ILE A 37 3.44 1.39 0.01
N TRP A 38 3.14 2.42 0.81
CA TRP A 38 3.43 2.42 2.24
C TRP A 38 2.13 2.38 3.04
N ALA A 39 1.94 1.34 3.85
CA ALA A 39 0.78 1.18 4.72
C ALA A 39 1.21 1.14 6.19
N HIS A 40 0.89 2.19 6.95
CA HIS A 40 1.19 2.27 8.38
C HIS A 40 -0.10 2.20 9.20
N SER A 41 -0.29 1.09 9.92
CA SER A 41 -1.44 0.91 10.81
C SER A 41 -1.04 0.27 12.14
N LYS A 42 -1.72 0.65 13.22
CA LYS A 42 -1.61 -0.02 14.54
C LYS A 42 -2.54 -1.23 14.65
N TYR A 43 -3.71 -1.13 14.04
CA TYR A 43 -4.75 -2.16 14.01
C TYR A 43 -5.45 -2.09 12.64
N GLU A 44 -5.71 -3.24 12.05
CA GLU A 44 -6.43 -3.40 10.78
C GLU A 44 -7.31 -4.63 10.86
N GLY A 45 -8.43 -4.59 10.15
CA GLY A 45 -9.29 -5.77 10.01
C GLY A 45 -8.73 -6.75 8.98
N TYR A 46 -8.51 -6.26 7.76
CA TYR A 46 -7.99 -7.06 6.65
C TYR A 46 -6.68 -6.51 6.10
N GLY A 47 -6.56 -5.18 5.95
CA GLY A 47 -5.42 -4.56 5.29
C GLY A 47 -5.59 -4.47 3.77
N ARG A 48 -6.71 -3.90 3.32
CA ARG A 48 -7.07 -3.77 1.90
C ARG A 48 -5.99 -3.10 1.05
N ALA A 49 -5.31 -2.09 1.61
CA ALA A 49 -4.26 -1.38 0.90
C ALA A 49 -3.10 -2.30 0.47
N VAL A 50 -2.81 -3.36 1.24
CA VAL A 50 -1.79 -4.37 0.91
C VAL A 50 -2.27 -5.25 -0.25
N ALA A 51 -3.52 -5.73 -0.19
CA ALA A 51 -4.12 -6.49 -1.27
C ALA A 51 -4.13 -5.68 -2.58
N GLU A 52 -4.68 -4.46 -2.55
CA GLU A 52 -4.72 -3.50 -3.67
C GLU A 52 -3.34 -3.26 -4.30
N ALA A 53 -2.30 -3.12 -3.47
CA ALA A 53 -0.93 -2.94 -3.94
C ALA A 53 -0.38 -4.18 -4.66
N LYS A 54 -0.63 -5.39 -4.13
CA LYS A 54 -0.17 -6.64 -4.74
C LYS A 54 -0.71 -6.79 -6.16
N LEU A 55 -1.99 -6.45 -6.34
CA LEU A 55 -2.70 -6.53 -7.62
C LEU A 55 -2.19 -5.52 -8.64
N SER A 56 -1.68 -4.40 -8.16
CA SER A 56 -1.06 -3.37 -9.00
C SER A 56 0.43 -3.65 -9.24
N HIS A 57 0.89 -4.87 -8.91
CA HIS A 57 2.29 -5.30 -9.00
C HIS A 57 3.26 -4.34 -8.30
N LYS A 58 2.85 -3.83 -7.13
CA LYS A 58 3.68 -2.94 -6.32
C LYS A 58 4.29 -3.66 -5.15
N LYS A 59 5.53 -3.26 -4.85
CA LYS A 59 6.16 -3.59 -3.57
C LYS A 59 5.45 -2.82 -2.47
N ILE A 60 5.36 -3.42 -1.29
CA ILE A 60 4.66 -2.84 -0.15
C ILE A 60 5.62 -2.72 1.01
N LEU A 61 5.64 -1.57 1.67
CA LEU A 61 6.26 -1.38 2.98
C LEU A 61 5.14 -1.21 4.00
N CYS A 62 5.07 -2.05 5.03
CA CYS A 62 3.98 -1.96 6.01
C CYS A 62 4.39 -2.36 7.44
N THR A 63 3.57 -1.96 8.42
CA THR A 63 3.81 -2.31 9.82
C THR A 63 3.66 -3.81 10.06
N GLN A 64 4.41 -4.37 11.01
CA GLN A 64 4.27 -5.79 11.34
C GLN A 64 3.07 -6.03 12.27
N ILE A 65 1.87 -6.11 11.68
CA ILE A 65 0.61 -6.42 12.38
C ILE A 65 -0.04 -7.67 11.77
N SER A 66 -0.90 -8.38 12.53
CA SER A 66 -1.47 -9.67 12.09
C SER A 66 -2.09 -9.62 10.70
N ALA A 67 -2.92 -8.62 10.42
CA ALA A 67 -3.58 -8.45 9.12
C ALA A 67 -2.61 -8.33 7.93
N PHE A 68 -1.45 -7.68 8.12
CA PHE A 68 -0.43 -7.54 7.06
C PHE A 68 0.49 -8.76 7.00
N MET A 69 0.75 -9.41 8.14
CA MET A 69 1.50 -10.66 8.23
C MET A 69 0.80 -11.79 7.46
N GLU A 70 -0.52 -11.88 7.56
CA GLU A 70 -1.34 -12.86 6.83
C GLU A 70 -1.24 -12.70 5.31
N GLN A 71 -0.95 -11.50 4.82
CA GLN A 71 -0.78 -11.18 3.40
C GLN A 71 0.68 -11.19 2.94
N LYS A 72 1.62 -11.61 3.80
CA LYS A 72 3.06 -11.53 3.54
C LYS A 72 3.48 -12.42 2.36
N ASP A 73 4.17 -11.81 1.40
CA ASP A 73 4.89 -12.49 0.31
C ASP A 73 6.26 -11.84 0.07
N GLU A 74 6.96 -12.18 -1.02
CA GLU A 74 8.28 -11.66 -1.32
C GLU A 74 8.33 -10.16 -1.67
N ASN A 75 7.19 -9.54 -1.97
CA ASN A 75 7.07 -8.11 -2.31
C ASN A 75 6.56 -7.26 -1.13
N VAL A 76 6.16 -7.89 -0.02
CA VAL A 76 5.74 -7.22 1.22
C VAL A 76 6.91 -7.12 2.20
N TYR A 77 7.28 -5.90 2.59
CA TYR A 77 8.35 -5.57 3.53
C TYR A 77 7.72 -5.08 4.83
N LEU A 78 8.04 -5.74 5.94
CA LEU A 78 7.42 -5.49 7.23
C LEU A 78 8.40 -4.80 8.17
N TYR A 79 7.92 -3.81 8.92
CA TYR A 79 8.71 -3.16 9.97
C TYR A 79 7.99 -3.06 11.30
N THR A 80 8.74 -3.15 12.39
CA THR A 80 8.22 -3.10 13.77
C THR A 80 8.46 -1.77 14.47
N ASN A 81 9.49 -1.03 14.05
CA ASN A 81 9.93 0.21 14.69
C ASN A 81 10.64 1.13 13.68
N GLN A 82 11.09 2.30 14.13
CA GLN A 82 11.71 3.30 13.26
C GLN A 82 13.03 2.83 12.64
N ASN A 83 13.90 2.11 13.36
CA ASN A 83 15.16 1.63 12.79
C ASN A 83 14.90 0.59 11.70
N ASP A 84 14.00 -0.33 11.99
CA ASP A 84 13.55 -1.34 11.04
C ASP A 84 12.89 -0.70 9.80
N PHE A 85 12.06 0.32 9.99
CA PHE A 85 11.50 1.09 8.88
C PHE A 85 12.57 1.60 7.91
N HIS A 86 13.66 2.18 8.41
CA HIS A 86 14.73 2.69 7.55
C HIS A 86 15.46 1.58 6.79
N ILE A 87 15.65 0.41 7.42
CA ILE A 87 16.25 -0.76 6.78
C ILE A 87 15.35 -1.26 5.65
N GLN A 88 14.07 -1.47 5.95
CA GLN A 88 13.10 -1.97 4.97
C GLN A 88 12.81 -0.95 3.86
N TYR A 89 12.81 0.34 4.16
CA TYR A 89 12.69 1.40 3.18
C TYR A 89 13.83 1.37 2.15
N LYS A 90 15.08 1.17 2.60
CA LYS A 90 16.20 0.99 1.68
C LYS A 90 16.05 -0.30 0.86
N ALA A 91 15.60 -1.38 1.50
CA ALA A 91 15.40 -2.66 0.84
C ALA A 91 14.32 -2.59 -0.26
N VAL A 92 13.19 -1.93 0.02
CA VAL A 92 12.09 -1.79 -0.95
C VAL A 92 12.48 -0.91 -2.13
N LEU A 93 13.32 0.12 -1.93
CA LEU A 93 13.83 0.93 -3.04
C LEU A 93 14.85 0.18 -3.91
N ALA A 94 15.71 -0.64 -3.31
CA ALA A 94 16.76 -1.36 -4.02
C ALA A 94 16.28 -2.63 -4.73
N SER A 95 15.15 -3.20 -4.33
CA SER A 95 14.65 -4.45 -4.88
C SER A 95 13.90 -4.27 -6.20
N LYS A 96 13.90 -5.32 -7.02
CA LYS A 96 12.97 -5.46 -8.13
C LYS A 96 11.71 -6.18 -7.64
N TYR A 97 10.57 -5.87 -8.26
CA TYR A 97 9.35 -6.65 -8.04
C TYR A 97 9.62 -8.10 -8.45
N LYS A 98 9.24 -9.05 -7.59
CA LYS A 98 9.34 -10.48 -7.89
C LYS A 98 7.98 -10.95 -8.39
N ASP A 99 7.94 -11.35 -9.65
CA ASP A 99 6.75 -11.95 -10.22
C ASP A 99 6.50 -13.29 -9.51
N ILE A 100 5.41 -13.35 -8.77
CA ILE A 100 5.03 -14.52 -7.98
C ILE A 100 3.96 -15.22 -8.82
N HIS A 101 4.30 -16.35 -9.44
CA HIS A 101 3.35 -17.11 -10.27
C HIS A 101 2.08 -17.46 -9.48
N GLY A 102 0.92 -16.95 -9.92
CA GLY A 102 -0.40 -17.13 -9.29
C GLY A 102 -1.35 -15.92 -9.39
N GLN A 103 -0.86 -14.76 -9.86
CA GLN A 103 -1.50 -13.45 -9.72
C GLN A 103 -2.78 -13.21 -10.55
N LEU A 104 -3.01 -13.96 -11.63
CA LEU A 104 -4.25 -13.82 -12.43
C LEU A 104 -5.51 -14.23 -11.63
N ILE A 105 -5.39 -15.22 -10.74
CA ILE A 105 -6.52 -15.69 -9.93
C ILE A 105 -6.85 -14.67 -8.83
N GLU A 106 -5.83 -14.11 -8.15
CA GLU A 106 -6.04 -13.05 -7.16
C GLU A 106 -6.63 -11.79 -7.81
N HIS A 107 -6.22 -11.46 -9.05
CA HIS A 107 -6.76 -10.33 -9.81
C HIS A 107 -8.25 -10.47 -10.15
N GLU A 108 -8.67 -11.64 -10.63
CA GLU A 108 -10.09 -11.92 -10.90
C GLU A 108 -10.93 -11.94 -9.61
N ILE A 109 -10.40 -12.52 -8.52
CA ILE A 109 -11.08 -12.53 -7.21
C ILE A 109 -11.22 -11.11 -6.67
N PHE A 110 -10.18 -10.28 -6.77
CA PHE A 110 -10.21 -8.93 -6.27
C PHE A 110 -11.12 -8.02 -7.09
N LYS A 111 -11.05 -8.07 -8.42
CA LYS A 111 -11.97 -7.30 -9.28
C LYS A 111 -13.41 -7.64 -8.91
N SER A 112 -13.72 -8.93 -8.76
CA SER A 112 -15.03 -9.40 -8.31
C SER A 112 -15.40 -8.86 -6.91
N GLN A 113 -14.44 -8.79 -5.98
CA GLN A 113 -14.67 -8.23 -4.64
C GLN A 113 -14.86 -6.72 -4.64
N LEU A 114 -14.12 -5.97 -5.46
CA LEU A 114 -14.35 -4.54 -5.64
C LEU A 114 -15.70 -4.26 -6.29
N GLU A 115 -16.06 -5.00 -7.34
CA GLU A 115 -17.37 -4.91 -7.97
C GLU A 115 -18.49 -5.25 -6.98
N PHE A 116 -18.28 -6.23 -6.09
CA PHE A 116 -19.24 -6.53 -5.03
C PHE A 116 -19.38 -5.38 -4.00
N LEU A 117 -18.26 -4.78 -3.59
CA LEU A 117 -18.23 -3.74 -2.55
C LEU A 117 -18.67 -2.37 -3.06
N TYR A 118 -18.36 -2.04 -4.31
CA TYR A 118 -18.55 -0.71 -4.91
C TYR A 118 -19.54 -0.68 -6.08
N GLY A 119 -19.85 -1.83 -6.68
CA GLY A 119 -20.72 -1.95 -7.85
C GLY A 119 -22.22 -2.04 -7.54
N LYS A 120 -22.64 -1.94 -6.27
CA LYS A 120 -24.07 -1.75 -5.96
C LYS A 120 -24.48 -0.29 -6.19
N LYS A 121 -25.01 -0.04 -7.39
CA LYS A 121 -26.18 0.83 -7.56
C LYS A 121 -27.43 -0.03 -7.63
#